data_AF-A0AAP4Y447-F1
#
_entry.id   AF-A0AAP4Y447-F1
#
_cell.length_a   1.000
_cell.length_b   1.000
_cell.length_c   1.000
_cell.angle_alpha   90.00
_cell.angle_beta   90.00
_cell.angle_gamma   90.00
#
_symmetry.space_group_name_H-M   'P 1'
#
loop_
_entity.id
_entity.type
_entity.pdbx_description
1 polymer ?
#
loop_
_entity_poly.entity_id
_entity_poly.type
_entity_poly.pdbx_seq_one_letter_code
_entity_poly.pdbx_strand_id
1 'polypeptide(L)'
;MSGRLQDLQDRRYPQTWLLLEAVEAGPRLLGREVVDLSPGAIELRHAARALRGYAEEREHWLVLDAEERWARLGEGHRRELSFGPEIRYCVERDGRGHIHAGRPLRHLALDFRNRSLTPATSAEIGLYFYGRRPAVFGLIGPERVHGFIGFEWEALAGDDVRWLLEREMGERR
;
A
#
# COMPACT_ATOMS: atom_id res chain seq x y z
N MET A 1 3.66 -6.21 25.60
CA MET A 1 3.92 -6.48 24.18
C MET A 1 3.27 -7.81 23.82
N SER A 2 2.30 -7.82 22.90
CA SER A 2 1.54 -9.03 22.55
C SER A 2 2.42 -9.99 21.75
N GLY A 3 2.52 -11.25 22.20
CA GLY A 3 3.35 -12.30 21.58
C GLY A 3 3.07 -12.59 20.11
N ARG A 4 1.98 -12.04 19.55
CA ARG A 4 1.63 -12.15 18.12
C ARG A 4 2.52 -11.32 17.18
N LEU A 5 3.19 -10.28 17.69
CA LEU A 5 4.19 -9.52 16.91
C LEU A 5 5.55 -10.22 16.87
N GLN A 6 5.83 -11.11 17.83
CA GLN A 6 7.10 -11.82 17.94
C GLN A 6 7.17 -13.01 16.95
N ASP A 7 6.03 -13.64 16.66
CA ASP A 7 5.90 -14.67 15.62
C ASP A 7 6.18 -14.16 14.19
N LEU A 8 6.11 -12.84 13.94
CA LEU A 8 6.44 -12.24 12.64
C LEU A 8 7.95 -12.16 12.38
N GLN A 9 8.78 -12.24 13.44
CA GLN A 9 10.23 -12.10 13.33
C GLN A 9 10.95 -13.43 13.13
N ASP A 10 10.27 -14.55 13.35
CA ASP A 10 10.90 -15.86 13.47
C ASP A 10 10.39 -16.82 12.38
N ARG A 11 10.96 -16.72 11.17
CA ARG A 11 11.28 -17.88 10.29
C ARG A 11 11.86 -17.47 8.93
N ARG A 12 13.05 -18.01 8.69
CA ARG A 12 13.70 -18.30 7.41
C ARG A 12 12.64 -18.60 6.33
N TYR A 13 12.45 -17.72 5.34
CA TYR A 13 12.04 -17.91 3.92
C TYR A 13 11.38 -16.63 3.34
N PRO A 14 11.69 -16.22 2.08
CA PRO A 14 11.38 -14.89 1.54
C PRO A 14 10.01 -14.79 0.81
N GLN A 15 8.92 -15.32 1.40
CA GLN A 15 7.64 -15.43 0.70
C GLN A 15 6.43 -15.29 1.65
N THR A 16 6.00 -14.08 1.96
CA THR A 16 4.70 -13.87 2.64
C THR A 16 4.14 -12.48 2.33
N TRP A 17 3.06 -12.39 1.55
CA TRP A 17 2.18 -11.22 1.56
C TRP A 17 1.38 -11.25 2.86
N LEU A 18 1.31 -10.12 3.57
CA LEU A 18 0.51 -10.00 4.80
C LEU A 18 -0.72 -9.12 4.51
N LEU A 19 -1.88 -9.76 4.46
CA LEU A 19 -3.18 -9.09 4.36
C LEU A 19 -3.69 -8.78 5.77
N LEU A 20 -3.84 -7.50 6.13
CA LEU A 20 -4.31 -7.07 7.44
C LEU A 20 -5.68 -6.40 7.36
N GLU A 21 -6.64 -6.88 8.14
CA GLU A 21 -7.87 -6.17 8.46
C GLU A 21 -7.58 -5.17 9.59
N ALA A 22 -7.76 -3.87 9.36
CA ALA A 22 -7.73 -2.90 10.45
C ALA A 22 -9.14 -2.83 11.08
N VAL A 23 -9.31 -3.47 12.23
CA VAL A 23 -10.49 -3.29 13.10
C VAL A 23 -10.11 -2.41 14.28
N GLU A 24 -11.08 -1.79 14.96
CA GLU A 24 -10.85 -0.88 16.11
C GLU A 24 -9.93 -1.45 17.22
N ALA A 25 -9.75 -2.77 17.28
CA ALA A 25 -8.88 -3.46 18.25
C ALA A 25 -7.45 -3.76 17.75
N GLY A 26 -7.07 -3.36 16.53
CA GLY A 26 -5.75 -3.58 15.93
C GLY A 26 -5.73 -4.51 14.70
N PRO A 27 -4.58 -4.64 14.00
CA PRO A 27 -4.47 -5.36 12.74
C PRO A 27 -4.66 -6.88 12.89
N ARG A 28 -5.50 -7.50 12.05
CA ARG A 28 -5.76 -8.95 12.02
C ARG A 28 -5.32 -9.57 10.69
N LEU A 29 -4.54 -10.64 10.72
CA LEU A 29 -4.11 -11.38 9.53
C LEU A 29 -5.29 -12.09 8.85
N LEU A 30 -5.50 -11.83 7.55
CA LEU A 30 -6.62 -12.38 6.75
C LEU A 30 -6.24 -13.57 5.86
N GLY A 31 -4.97 -13.73 5.48
CA GLY A 31 -4.55 -14.84 4.61
C GLY A 31 -3.11 -14.75 4.13
N ARG A 32 -2.62 -15.83 3.49
CA ARG A 32 -1.21 -16.01 3.08
C ARG A 32 -1.01 -16.24 1.57
N GLU A 33 -2.07 -16.47 0.79
CA GLU A 33 -1.96 -16.82 -0.63
C GLU A 33 -3.04 -16.14 -1.47
N VAL A 34 -2.67 -15.66 -2.66
CA VAL A 34 -3.54 -14.96 -3.62
C VAL A 34 -3.46 -15.72 -4.94
N VAL A 35 -4.61 -16.17 -5.44
CA VAL A 35 -4.73 -16.91 -6.71
C VAL A 35 -5.26 -15.96 -7.79
N ASP A 36 -4.54 -15.93 -8.91
CA ASP A 36 -4.77 -15.16 -10.13
C ASP A 36 -6.09 -15.55 -10.81
N LEU A 37 -6.79 -14.59 -11.42
CA LEU A 37 -7.66 -14.68 -12.61
C LEU A 37 -8.64 -13.48 -12.64
N SER A 38 -8.37 -12.40 -13.40
CA SER A 38 -9.46 -11.53 -13.91
C SER A 38 -9.07 -10.53 -15.03
N PRO A 39 -10.04 -10.06 -15.86
CA PRO A 39 -9.87 -9.47 -17.21
C PRO A 39 -9.12 -8.13 -17.34
N GLY A 40 -8.68 -7.54 -16.23
CA GLY A 40 -7.99 -6.25 -16.19
C GLY A 40 -6.46 -6.31 -16.26
N ALA A 41 -5.86 -7.50 -16.41
CA ALA A 41 -4.42 -7.72 -16.28
C ALA A 41 -3.55 -6.83 -17.18
N ILE A 42 -3.97 -6.59 -18.44
CA ILE A 42 -3.24 -5.72 -19.37
C ILE A 42 -3.34 -4.27 -18.90
N GLU A 43 -4.55 -3.80 -18.58
CA GLU A 43 -4.78 -2.44 -18.07
C GLU A 43 -3.98 -2.19 -16.78
N LEU A 44 -3.96 -3.15 -15.85
CA LEU A 44 -3.18 -3.11 -14.62
C LEU A 44 -1.67 -3.05 -14.89
N ARG A 45 -1.14 -3.83 -15.84
CA ARG A 45 0.27 -3.74 -16.23
C ARG A 45 0.62 -2.37 -16.79
N HIS A 46 -0.25 -1.79 -17.62
CA HIS A 46 -0.04 -0.45 -18.16
C HIS A 46 -0.12 0.62 -17.07
N ALA A 47 -1.12 0.53 -16.19
CA ALA A 47 -1.27 1.44 -15.05
C ALA A 47 -0.05 1.37 -14.14
N ALA A 48 0.37 0.17 -13.73
CA ALA A 48 1.54 -0.03 -12.90
C ALA A 48 2.82 0.52 -13.55
N ARG A 49 3.03 0.26 -14.85
CA ARG A 49 4.19 0.79 -15.59
C ARG A 49 4.19 2.31 -15.63
N ALA A 50 3.07 2.93 -15.99
CA ALA A 50 2.97 4.38 -16.13
C ALA A 50 3.11 5.08 -14.78
N LEU A 51 2.36 4.64 -13.77
CA LEU A 51 2.38 5.23 -12.44
C LEU A 51 3.73 5.07 -11.76
N ARG A 52 4.38 3.89 -11.88
CA ARG A 52 5.73 3.70 -11.35
C ARG A 52 6.77 4.52 -12.08
N GLY A 53 6.68 4.56 -13.41
CA GLY A 53 7.60 5.34 -14.24
C GLY A 53 7.60 6.81 -13.82
N TYR A 54 6.43 7.38 -13.58
CA TYR A 54 6.28 8.75 -13.09
C TYR A 54 6.68 8.89 -11.62
N ALA A 55 5.99 8.19 -10.70
CA ALA A 55 6.15 8.44 -9.27
C ALA A 55 7.54 8.12 -8.69
N GLU A 56 8.31 7.23 -9.34
CA GLU A 56 9.65 6.89 -8.87
C GLU A 56 10.71 7.94 -9.26
N GLU A 57 10.37 8.90 -10.13
CA GLU A 57 11.21 10.07 -10.39
C GLU A 57 11.24 11.01 -9.19
N ARG A 58 12.45 11.43 -8.79
CA ARG A 58 12.68 12.11 -7.51
C ARG A 58 11.94 13.43 -7.35
N GLU A 59 11.68 14.13 -8.47
CA GLU A 59 10.92 15.38 -8.49
C GLU A 59 9.42 15.20 -8.21
N HIS A 60 8.92 13.96 -8.29
CA HIS A 60 7.53 13.60 -8.01
C HIS A 60 7.34 12.97 -6.63
N TRP A 61 8.40 12.91 -5.81
CA TRP A 61 8.30 12.37 -4.46
C TRP A 61 7.55 13.32 -3.53
N LEU A 62 6.74 12.74 -2.65
CA LEU A 62 5.97 13.48 -1.66
C LEU A 62 6.70 13.54 -0.33
N VAL A 63 6.57 14.67 0.37
CA VAL A 63 6.97 14.79 1.77
C VAL A 63 5.80 14.36 2.65
N LEU A 64 6.07 13.46 3.60
CA LEU A 64 5.08 12.76 4.42
C LEU A 64 4.21 13.67 5.31
N ASP A 65 4.64 14.88 5.64
CA ASP A 65 3.99 15.79 6.60
C ASP A 65 3.13 16.90 5.95
N ALA A 66 2.82 16.78 4.65
CA ALA A 66 1.94 17.74 3.96
C ALA A 66 0.45 17.41 4.16
N GLU A 67 -0.33 18.35 4.73
CA GLU A 67 -1.76 18.19 5.07
C GLU A 67 -2.72 17.90 3.88
N GLU A 68 -2.25 17.91 2.64
CA GLU A 68 -3.10 17.74 1.45
C GLU A 68 -2.49 16.79 0.41
N ARG A 69 -1.62 15.86 0.79
CA ARG A 69 -0.79 15.14 -0.18
C ARG A 69 -1.61 14.46 -1.28
N TRP A 70 -2.74 13.82 -0.94
CA TRP A 70 -3.57 13.11 -1.91
C TRP A 70 -4.31 14.07 -2.82
N ALA A 71 -4.76 15.21 -2.30
CA ALA A 71 -5.39 16.26 -3.11
C ALA A 71 -4.39 16.90 -4.09
N ARG A 72 -3.09 16.86 -3.77
CA ARG A 72 -2.00 17.35 -4.63
C ARG A 72 -1.54 16.33 -5.68
N LEU A 73 -2.05 15.09 -5.65
CA LEU A 73 -1.71 14.11 -6.65
C LEU A 73 -2.44 14.39 -7.97
N GLY A 74 -1.68 14.86 -8.96
CA GLY A 74 -2.13 15.01 -10.33
C GLY A 74 -2.27 13.68 -11.09
N GLU A 75 -2.64 13.77 -12.37
CA GLU A 75 -2.91 12.60 -13.22
C GLU A 75 -1.74 11.61 -13.32
N GLY A 76 -0.49 12.07 -13.19
CA GLY A 76 0.70 11.20 -13.19
C GLY A 76 0.78 10.22 -12.02
N HIS A 77 0.00 10.44 -10.96
CA HIS A 77 -0.02 9.62 -9.75
C HIS A 77 -1.29 8.79 -9.57
N ARG A 78 -2.28 8.96 -10.44
CA ARG A 78 -3.55 8.26 -10.30
C ARG A 78 -4.07 7.69 -11.61
N ARG A 79 -4.83 6.60 -11.51
CA ARG A 79 -5.49 5.98 -12.66
C ARG A 79 -6.82 5.40 -12.22
N GLU A 80 -7.90 5.81 -12.89
CA GLU A 80 -9.17 5.10 -12.80
C GLU A 80 -9.13 3.92 -13.77
N LEU A 81 -9.52 2.75 -13.29
CA LEU A 81 -9.55 1.51 -14.06
C LEU A 81 -10.97 1.25 -14.57
N SER A 82 -11.06 0.70 -15.79
CA SER A 82 -12.32 0.42 -16.46
C SER A 82 -13.27 -0.49 -15.65
N PHE A 83 -12.72 -1.32 -14.76
CA PHE A 83 -13.47 -2.24 -13.91
C PHE A 83 -13.82 -1.68 -12.52
N GLY A 84 -13.51 -0.42 -12.23
CA GLY A 84 -14.01 0.31 -11.06
C GLY A 84 -12.97 1.04 -10.20
N PRO A 85 -11.86 0.41 -9.75
CA PRO A 85 -10.96 1.04 -8.79
C PRO A 85 -10.26 2.29 -9.35
N GLU A 86 -10.11 3.29 -8.49
CA GLU A 86 -9.07 4.30 -8.64
C GLU A 86 -7.81 3.80 -7.93
N ILE A 87 -6.70 3.74 -8.67
CA ILE A 87 -5.37 3.47 -8.13
C ILE A 87 -4.65 4.80 -7.98
N ARG A 88 -4.01 5.00 -6.83
CA ARG A 88 -3.03 6.07 -6.64
C ARG A 88 -1.71 5.48 -6.21
N TYR A 89 -0.62 6.01 -6.73
CA TYR A 89 0.72 5.52 -6.45
C TYR A 89 1.71 6.67 -6.33
N CYS A 90 2.48 6.67 -5.25
CA CYS A 90 3.50 7.67 -4.99
C CYS A 90 4.71 7.07 -4.27
N VAL A 91 5.81 7.83 -4.28
CA VAL A 91 6.93 7.62 -3.38
C VAL A 91 6.89 8.72 -2.33
N GLU A 92 6.95 8.30 -1.08
CA GLU A 92 6.88 9.15 0.09
C GLU A 92 8.23 9.18 0.79
N ARG A 93 8.60 10.34 1.33
CA ARG A 93 9.80 10.48 2.16
C ARG A 93 9.49 11.30 3.39
N ASP A 94 9.99 10.83 4.53
CA ASP A 94 9.90 11.58 5.78
C ASP A 94 11.09 12.52 5.85
N GLY A 95 10.84 13.83 5.72
CA GLY A 95 11.87 14.85 5.85
C GLY A 95 12.48 14.93 7.25
N ARG A 96 11.77 14.44 8.28
CA ARG A 96 12.18 14.46 9.69
C ARG A 96 12.82 13.16 10.16
N GLY A 97 12.69 12.09 9.39
CA GLY A 97 13.34 10.80 9.66
C GLY A 97 12.69 9.95 10.76
N HIS A 98 11.46 10.26 11.16
CA HIS A 98 10.70 9.51 12.16
C HIS A 98 10.15 8.19 11.61
N ILE A 99 9.77 8.16 10.33
CA ILE A 99 9.21 6.99 9.66
C ILE A 99 10.26 6.36 8.74
N HIS A 100 10.43 5.05 8.85
CA HIS A 100 11.36 4.26 8.01
C HIS A 100 12.79 4.82 7.97
N ALA A 101 13.23 5.44 9.07
CA ALA A 101 14.49 6.16 9.20
C ALA A 101 14.71 7.25 8.12
N GLY A 102 13.63 7.87 7.63
CA GLY A 102 13.68 8.92 6.60
C GLY A 102 13.99 8.42 5.20
N ARG A 103 14.07 7.10 5.01
CA ARG A 103 14.22 6.48 3.70
C ARG A 103 12.89 6.56 2.96
N PRO A 104 12.92 6.70 1.62
CA PRO A 104 11.71 6.72 0.84
C PRO A 104 10.99 5.37 0.87
N LEU A 105 9.66 5.41 0.73
CA LEU A 105 8.79 4.26 0.65
C LEU A 105 7.80 4.43 -0.51
N ARG A 106 7.38 3.33 -1.11
CA ARG A 106 6.28 3.30 -2.07
C ARG A 106 4.97 3.18 -1.33
N HIS A 107 3.99 3.94 -1.78
CA HIS A 107 2.63 3.87 -1.29
C HIS A 107 1.66 3.70 -2.46
N LEU A 108 0.89 2.63 -2.38
CA LEU A 108 -0.20 2.29 -3.27
C LEU A 108 -1.51 2.46 -2.50
N ALA A 109 -2.38 3.35 -2.94
CA ALA A 109 -3.74 3.47 -2.42
C ALA A 109 -4.75 3.03 -3.47
N LEU A 110 -5.75 2.27 -3.03
CA LEU A 110 -6.84 1.78 -3.85
C LEU A 110 -8.15 2.32 -3.28
N ASP A 111 -8.94 2.98 -4.09
CA ASP A 111 -10.29 3.45 -3.75
C ASP A 111 -11.30 2.78 -4.69
N PHE A 112 -12.29 2.10 -4.11
CA PHE A 112 -13.25 1.28 -4.83
C PHE A 112 -14.63 1.93 -5.01
N ARG A 113 -14.77 3.23 -4.70
CA ARG A 113 -15.97 4.08 -4.91
C ARG A 113 -17.28 3.32 -5.17
N ASN A 114 -17.99 2.94 -4.10
CA ASN A 114 -19.27 2.22 -4.12
C ASN A 114 -19.22 0.73 -4.50
N ARG A 115 -18.04 0.10 -4.50
CA ARG A 115 -17.88 -1.36 -4.63
C ARG A 115 -16.99 -1.87 -3.52
N SER A 116 -17.38 -2.97 -2.87
CA SER A 116 -16.47 -3.65 -1.96
C SER A 116 -15.60 -4.62 -2.75
N LEU A 117 -14.29 -4.39 -2.76
CA LEU A 117 -13.34 -5.37 -3.25
C LEU A 117 -12.83 -6.23 -2.10
N THR A 118 -12.69 -7.50 -2.39
CA THR A 118 -12.17 -8.46 -1.42
C THR A 118 -10.69 -8.18 -1.14
N PRO A 119 -10.19 -8.58 0.05
CA PRO A 119 -8.75 -8.57 0.33
C PRO A 119 -7.92 -9.25 -0.77
N ALA A 120 -8.44 -10.31 -1.38
CA ALA A 120 -7.80 -11.01 -2.49
C ALA A 120 -7.59 -10.11 -3.73
N THR A 121 -8.61 -9.34 -4.11
CA THR A 121 -8.51 -8.44 -5.28
C THR A 121 -7.51 -7.31 -5.03
N SER A 122 -7.47 -6.79 -3.80
CA SER A 122 -6.55 -5.73 -3.43
C SER A 122 -5.10 -6.20 -3.45
N ALA A 123 -4.83 -7.43 -2.99
CA ALA A 123 -3.51 -8.03 -3.11
C ALA A 123 -3.14 -8.39 -4.55
N GLU A 124 -4.11 -8.77 -5.38
CA GLU A 124 -3.90 -8.97 -6.83
C GLU A 124 -3.41 -7.68 -7.49
N ILE A 125 -4.09 -6.55 -7.26
CA ILE A 125 -3.63 -5.25 -7.77
C ILE A 125 -2.23 -4.94 -7.23
N GLY A 126 -1.99 -5.18 -5.94
CA GLY A 126 -0.69 -5.04 -5.30
C GLY A 126 0.45 -5.81 -6.00
N LEU A 127 0.18 -7.02 -6.52
CA LEU A 127 1.16 -7.83 -7.26
C LEU A 127 1.71 -7.12 -8.50
N TYR A 128 0.91 -6.31 -9.18
CA TYR A 128 1.36 -5.58 -10.38
C TYR A 128 2.32 -4.44 -10.05
N PHE A 129 2.18 -3.82 -8.88
CA PHE A 129 3.03 -2.72 -8.45
C PHE A 129 4.29 -3.21 -7.75
N TYR A 130 4.13 -4.17 -6.85
CA TYR A 130 5.22 -4.58 -5.97
C TYR A 130 5.89 -5.88 -6.40
N GLY A 131 5.31 -6.66 -7.32
CA GLY A 131 5.74 -8.03 -7.55
C GLY A 131 5.71 -8.81 -6.22
N ARG A 132 6.41 -9.95 -6.12
CA ARG A 132 6.39 -10.83 -4.93
C ARG A 132 7.19 -10.30 -3.71
N ARG A 133 7.20 -8.98 -3.48
CA ARG A 133 8.00 -8.32 -2.45
C ARG A 133 7.23 -8.22 -1.12
N PRO A 134 7.91 -8.08 0.03
CA PRO A 134 7.28 -8.09 1.36
C PRO A 134 6.59 -6.75 1.67
N ALA A 135 5.56 -6.42 0.90
CA ALA A 135 4.72 -5.26 1.09
C ALA A 135 3.65 -5.53 2.16
N VAL A 136 3.20 -4.47 2.82
CA VAL A 136 2.12 -4.54 3.81
C VAL A 136 0.89 -3.83 3.29
N PHE A 137 -0.27 -4.48 3.38
CA PHE A 137 -1.56 -3.91 2.99
C PHE A 137 -2.48 -3.80 4.20
N GLY A 138 -3.02 -2.61 4.44
CA GLY A 138 -4.06 -2.38 5.41
C GLY A 138 -5.36 -1.94 4.76
N LEU A 139 -6.44 -2.63 5.12
CA LEU A 139 -7.81 -2.25 4.77
C LEU A 139 -8.29 -1.24 5.81
N ILE A 140 -8.40 0.03 5.42
CA ILE A 140 -8.84 1.12 6.32
C ILE A 140 -10.35 1.37 6.25
N GLY A 141 -11.06 0.57 5.46
CA GLY A 141 -12.50 0.60 5.27
C GLY A 141 -12.94 -0.39 4.19
N PRO A 142 -14.26 -0.56 3.97
CA PRO A 142 -14.80 -1.54 3.01
C PRO A 142 -14.47 -1.23 1.54
N GLU A 143 -14.01 -0.01 1.26
CA GLU A 143 -13.74 0.51 -0.09
C GLU A 143 -12.32 1.08 -0.25
N ARG A 144 -11.45 0.98 0.77
CA ARG A 144 -10.10 1.56 0.69
C ARG A 144 -9.03 0.65 1.25
N VAL A 145 -7.97 0.50 0.46
CA VAL A 145 -6.78 -0.28 0.83
C VAL A 145 -5.53 0.55 0.59
N HIS A 146 -4.58 0.45 1.52
CA HIS A 146 -3.28 1.09 1.43
C HIS A 146 -2.17 0.06 1.53
N GLY A 147 -1.25 0.07 0.58
CA GLY A 147 -0.13 -0.84 0.45
C GLY A 147 1.21 -0.11 0.53
N PHE A 148 2.10 -0.54 1.42
CA PHE A 148 3.38 0.10 1.69
C PHE A 148 4.55 -0.86 1.53
N ILE A 149 5.66 -0.36 0.98
CA ILE A 149 6.94 -1.06 0.93
C ILE A 149 8.09 -0.06 0.83
N GLY A 150 9.27 -0.38 1.35
CA GLY A 150 10.45 0.46 1.18
C GLY A 150 10.85 0.63 -0.29
N PHE A 151 11.51 1.74 -0.62
CA PHE A 151 11.91 2.05 -1.99
C PHE A 151 12.99 1.09 -2.55
N GLU A 152 13.75 0.42 -1.68
CA GLU A 152 14.70 -0.64 -2.06
C GLU A 152 14.07 -2.04 -1.93
N TRP A 153 12.73 -2.12 -1.92
CA TRP A 153 11.94 -3.35 -1.79
C TRP A 153 12.06 -4.06 -0.45
N GLU A 154 12.47 -3.33 0.59
CA GLU A 154 12.58 -3.80 1.95
C GLU A 154 11.23 -3.74 2.68
N ALA A 155 11.04 -4.66 3.63
CA ALA A 155 9.91 -4.60 4.53
C ALA A 155 10.02 -3.38 5.46
N LEU A 156 8.88 -2.76 5.76
CA LEU A 156 8.78 -1.70 6.74
C LEU A 156 8.69 -2.29 8.17
N ALA A 157 9.15 -1.54 9.17
CA ALA A 157 9.00 -1.95 10.56
C ALA A 157 7.53 -1.90 10.99
N GLY A 158 7.14 -2.75 11.94
CA GLY A 158 5.74 -2.85 12.37
C GLY A 158 5.17 -1.54 12.93
N ASP A 159 6.00 -0.74 13.63
CA ASP A 159 5.56 0.55 14.16
C ASP A 159 5.43 1.62 13.06
N ASP A 160 6.30 1.60 12.04
CA ASP A 160 6.16 2.47 10.85
C ASP A 160 4.85 2.17 10.12
N VAL A 161 4.55 0.89 9.89
CA VAL A 161 3.32 0.44 9.26
C VAL A 161 2.10 0.88 10.06
N ARG A 162 2.13 0.69 11.38
CA ARG A 162 1.02 1.10 12.26
C ARG A 162 0.75 2.59 12.12
N TRP A 163 1.80 3.42 12.22
CA TRP A 163 1.69 4.86 12.10
C TRP A 163 1.11 5.27 10.74
N LEU A 164 1.60 4.67 9.65
CA LEU A 164 1.11 4.94 8.29
C LEU A 164 -0.38 4.61 8.15
N LEU A 165 -0.83 3.47 8.68
CA LEU A 165 -2.24 3.08 8.63
C LEU A 165 -3.14 3.96 9.49
N GLU A 166 -2.70 4.31 10.71
CA GLU A 166 -3.43 5.24 11.59
C GLU A 166 -3.59 6.61 10.95
N ARG A 167 -2.57 7.09 10.23
CA ARG A 167 -2.66 8.33 9.44
C ARG A 167 -3.75 8.23 8.36
N GLU A 168 -3.74 7.19 7.52
CA GLU A 168 -4.75 7.07 6.45
C GLU A 168 -6.17 6.91 7.00
N MET A 169 -6.32 6.30 8.18
CA MET A 169 -7.60 6.25 8.88
C MET A 169 -8.04 7.62 9.41
N GLY A 170 -7.08 8.49 9.78
CA GLY A 170 -7.31 9.81 10.37
C GLY A 170 -7.75 10.90 9.38
N GLU A 171 -7.37 10.80 8.10
CA GLU A 171 -7.79 11.72 7.01
C GLU A 171 -9.31 11.66 6.69
N ARG A 172 -10.10 10.94 7.50
CA ARG A 172 -11.55 10.79 7.40
C ARG A 172 -12.36 11.88 8.12
N ARG A 173 -11.71 12.86 8.75
CA ARG A 173 -12.36 13.92 9.54
C ARG A 173 -12.39 15.26 8.84
#